data_AF-A0A1I6D257-F1
#
_entry.id   AF-A0A1I6D257-F1
#
_cell.length_a   1.000
_cell.length_b   1.000
_cell.length_c   1.000
_cell.angle_alpha   90.00
_cell.angle_beta   90.00
_cell.angle_gamma   90.00
#
_symmetry.space_group_name_H-M   'P 1'
#
loop_
_entity.id
_entity.type
_entity.pdbx_description
1 polymer ?
#
loop_
_entity_poly.entity_id
_entity_poly.type
_entity_poly.pdbx_seq_one_letter_code
_entity_poly.pdbx_strand_id
1 'polypeptide(L)'
;MGSEECPQILPRYAYNDKSGARKIYTTERGLNMTEQDIQAEAIGTWMNKNELEKALAIGIYGPPELKHDEKVHYLGEFKERVIRLLTRKQVAEPAIYPEIIEALKDKRAARLVINGDIADCFIEKYEELARKLGKPYTVVHDPELKGEAGLAVVSNDAVDVEEFNVPDREIRLSKLGLSKALINAAGKKVCSHCLEKIIRADPGEVINYHKLTMSDRFWGEHCRACASKP
;
A
#
# COMPACT_ATOMS: atom_id res chain seq x y z
N MET A 1 0.18 -9.26 -31.59
CA MET A 1 -0.44 -9.14 -30.25
C MET A 1 0.47 -8.25 -29.44
N GLY A 2 0.10 -6.98 -29.26
CA GLY A 2 0.92 -6.05 -28.47
C GLY A 2 0.66 -6.28 -26.99
N SER A 3 1.73 -6.27 -26.18
CA SER A 3 1.59 -5.97 -24.76
C SER A 3 1.37 -4.47 -24.63
N GLU A 4 0.16 -4.05 -24.29
CA GLU A 4 -0.10 -2.66 -23.95
C GLU A 4 0.66 -2.33 -22.66
N GLU A 5 1.72 -1.53 -22.76
CA GLU A 5 2.50 -1.13 -21.58
C GLU A 5 1.63 -0.18 -20.74
N CYS A 6 1.16 -0.68 -19.60
CA CYS A 6 0.22 0.05 -18.75
C CYS A 6 0.78 1.44 -18.40
N PRO A 7 0.01 2.52 -18.62
CA PRO A 7 0.56 3.87 -18.67
C PRO A 7 1.26 4.27 -17.37
N GLN A 8 2.47 4.81 -17.50
CA GLN A 8 3.22 5.37 -16.38
C GLN A 8 2.39 6.44 -15.67
N ILE A 9 1.97 6.17 -14.43
CA ILE A 9 1.16 7.10 -13.63
C ILE A 9 2.02 8.32 -13.30
N LEU A 10 1.80 9.42 -14.03
CA LEU A 10 2.43 10.70 -13.74
C LEU A 10 1.94 11.20 -12.36
N PRO A 11 2.83 11.43 -11.39
CA PRO A 11 2.43 11.82 -10.05
C PRO A 11 1.89 13.25 -10.04
N ARG A 12 0.57 13.39 -9.94
CA ARG A 12 -0.04 14.65 -9.49
C ARG A 12 0.16 14.79 -7.98
N TYR A 13 0.73 15.92 -7.57
CA TYR A 13 1.04 16.34 -6.20
C TYR A 13 2.22 15.61 -5.54
N ALA A 14 2.98 16.33 -4.70
CA ALA A 14 4.26 15.90 -4.15
C ALA A 14 4.60 16.60 -2.82
N TYR A 15 5.28 15.85 -1.92
CA TYR A 15 5.84 16.29 -0.62
C TYR A 15 4.80 16.75 0.45
N ASN A 16 4.99 16.57 1.76
CA ASN A 16 6.02 15.91 2.59
C ASN A 16 5.30 15.14 3.75
N ASP A 17 5.85 14.43 4.75
CA ASP A 17 7.19 14.30 5.34
C ASP A 17 7.48 12.87 5.85
N LYS A 18 8.71 12.59 6.31
CA LYS A 18 9.11 11.34 6.99
C LYS A 18 9.68 11.59 8.39
N SER A 19 8.81 11.86 9.36
CA SER A 19 9.16 11.83 10.78
C SER A 19 8.04 11.24 11.63
N GLY A 20 8.38 10.36 12.58
CA GLY A 20 7.44 9.78 13.55
C GLY A 20 7.05 10.76 14.68
N ALA A 21 7.10 12.06 14.39
CA ALA A 21 6.74 13.10 15.34
C ALA A 21 5.21 13.20 15.44
N ARG A 22 4.69 13.34 16.66
CA ARG A 22 3.28 13.68 16.88
C ARG A 22 3.04 15.06 16.27
N LYS A 23 2.21 15.17 15.21
CA LYS A 23 2.00 16.44 14.52
C LYS A 23 1.42 17.48 15.49
N ILE A 24 2.04 18.65 15.49
CA ILE A 24 1.64 19.80 16.30
C ILE A 24 1.12 20.86 15.33
N TYR A 25 -0.14 21.25 15.51
CA TYR A 25 -0.81 22.26 14.70
C TYR A 25 -0.94 23.53 15.53
N THR A 26 -0.38 24.64 15.03
CA THR A 26 -0.57 25.95 15.65
C THR A 26 -1.84 26.59 15.07
N THR A 27 -2.82 26.86 15.93
CA THR A 27 -4.08 27.51 15.55
C THR A 27 -3.92 29.02 15.37
N GLU A 28 -4.90 29.69 14.76
CA GLU A 28 -4.96 31.17 14.67
C GLU A 28 -4.92 31.86 16.04
N ARG A 29 -5.30 31.15 17.11
CA ARG A 29 -5.21 31.60 18.52
C ARG A 29 -3.80 31.42 19.11
N GLY A 30 -2.81 30.98 18.33
CA GLY A 30 -1.43 30.71 18.77
C GLY A 30 -1.26 29.46 19.62
N LEU A 31 -2.30 28.66 19.81
CA LEU A 31 -2.25 27.42 20.61
C LEU A 31 -1.77 26.25 19.75
N ASN A 32 -0.79 25.51 20.30
CA ASN A 32 -0.26 24.28 19.74
C ASN A 32 -1.12 23.08 20.19
N MET A 33 -1.69 22.35 19.24
CA MET A 33 -2.62 21.25 19.47
C MET A 33 -2.20 19.99 18.70
N THR A 34 -2.52 18.81 19.24
CA THR A 34 -2.36 17.52 18.54
C THR A 34 -3.65 17.13 17.83
N GLU A 35 -3.59 16.12 16.96
CA GLU A 35 -4.77 15.56 16.28
C GLU A 35 -5.86 15.11 17.29
N GLN A 36 -5.48 14.64 18.49
CA GLN A 36 -6.42 14.26 19.55
C GLN A 36 -7.11 15.47 20.21
N ASP A 37 -6.38 16.57 20.39
CA ASP A 37 -6.94 17.81 20.96
C ASP A 37 -7.89 18.50 19.97
N ILE A 38 -7.59 18.43 18.67
CA ILE A 38 -8.45 18.95 17.59
C ILE A 38 -9.77 18.17 17.53
N GLN A 39 -9.71 16.83 17.59
CA GLN A 39 -10.93 16.01 17.67
C GLN A 39 -11.72 16.31 18.97
N ALA A 40 -11.05 16.55 20.10
CA ALA A 40 -11.71 16.93 21.34
C ALA A 40 -12.38 18.32 21.28
N GLU A 41 -11.74 19.34 20.68
CA GLU A 41 -12.35 20.66 20.48
C GLU A 41 -13.52 20.59 19.47
N ALA A 42 -13.39 19.78 18.41
CA ALA A 42 -14.46 19.56 17.43
C ALA A 42 -15.67 18.84 18.04
N ILE A 43 -15.46 17.77 18.80
CA ILE A 43 -16.53 17.07 19.56
C ILE A 43 -17.14 18.01 20.60
N GLY A 44 -16.34 18.73 21.38
CA GLY A 44 -16.83 19.72 22.35
C GLY A 44 -17.66 20.83 21.70
N THR A 45 -17.25 21.30 20.52
CA THR A 45 -17.99 22.28 19.72
C THR A 45 -19.32 21.70 19.21
N TRP A 46 -19.32 20.45 18.76
CA TRP A 46 -20.54 19.76 18.30
C TRP A 46 -21.52 19.47 19.44
N MET A 47 -21.04 19.06 20.62
CA MET A 47 -21.89 18.81 21.79
C MET A 47 -22.52 20.11 22.34
N ASN A 48 -21.84 21.25 22.23
CA ASN A 48 -22.34 22.57 22.63
C ASN A 48 -23.36 23.19 21.64
N LYS A 49 -23.57 22.61 20.46
CA LYS A 49 -24.68 23.04 19.58
C LYS A 49 -26.02 22.69 20.21
N ASN A 50 -27.05 23.49 19.91
CA ASN A 50 -28.41 23.17 20.36
C ASN A 50 -28.98 21.97 19.57
N GLU A 51 -30.01 21.33 20.12
CA GLU A 51 -30.60 20.11 19.54
C GLU A 51 -31.21 20.32 18.15
N LEU A 52 -31.65 21.54 17.82
CA LEU A 52 -32.16 21.88 16.49
C LEU A 52 -31.02 21.90 15.45
N GLU A 53 -29.89 22.51 15.78
CA GLU A 53 -28.68 22.50 14.94
C GLU A 53 -28.10 21.09 14.79
N LYS A 54 -28.11 20.27 15.86
CA LYS A 54 -27.70 18.86 15.78
C LYS A 54 -28.63 18.07 14.87
N ALA A 55 -29.95 18.18 15.04
CA ALA A 55 -30.92 17.49 14.20
C ALA A 55 -30.82 17.93 12.72
N LEU A 56 -30.62 19.22 12.45
CA LEU A 56 -30.41 19.74 11.10
C LEU A 56 -29.10 19.23 10.49
N ALA A 57 -28.00 19.22 11.26
CA ALA A 57 -26.72 18.68 10.80
C ALA A 57 -26.80 17.17 10.52
N ILE A 58 -27.46 16.40 11.40
CA ILE A 58 -27.68 14.96 11.21
C ILE A 58 -28.58 14.69 9.99
N GLY A 59 -29.57 15.54 9.73
CA GLY A 59 -30.43 15.44 8.55
C GLY A 59 -29.74 15.78 7.22
N ILE A 60 -28.66 16.55 7.24
CA ILE A 60 -27.90 16.96 6.03
C ILE A 60 -26.67 16.08 5.81
N TYR A 61 -25.94 15.73 6.86
CA TYR A 61 -24.62 15.07 6.80
C TYR A 61 -24.58 13.67 7.47
N GLY A 62 -25.66 13.25 8.11
CA GLY A 62 -25.68 12.06 8.97
C GLY A 62 -25.05 12.29 10.36
N PRO A 63 -25.08 11.26 11.24
CA PRO A 63 -24.40 11.32 12.53
C PRO A 63 -22.87 11.32 12.33
N PRO A 64 -22.10 12.16 13.05
CA PRO A 64 -20.65 12.24 12.87
C PRO A 64 -19.95 10.96 13.35
N GLU A 65 -19.12 10.35 12.49
CA GLU A 65 -18.31 9.19 12.86
C GLU A 65 -17.02 9.60 13.59
N LEU A 66 -16.88 9.18 14.84
CA LEU A 66 -15.76 9.46 15.76
C LEU A 66 -14.36 9.00 15.28
N LYS A 67 -14.26 8.36 14.10
CA LYS A 67 -13.03 7.82 13.49
C LYS A 67 -13.01 7.98 11.95
N HIS A 68 -13.82 8.89 11.38
CA HIS A 68 -13.90 9.09 9.92
C HIS A 68 -12.51 9.33 9.30
N ASP A 69 -11.70 10.20 9.91
CA ASP A 69 -10.34 10.50 9.42
C ASP A 69 -9.38 9.29 9.42
N GLU A 70 -9.57 8.29 10.30
CA GLU A 70 -8.79 7.04 10.22
C GLU A 70 -9.21 6.24 8.97
N LYS A 71 -10.52 6.00 8.81
CA LYS A 71 -11.08 5.23 7.68
C LYS A 71 -10.64 5.79 6.33
N VAL A 72 -10.70 7.12 6.20
CA VAL A 72 -10.29 7.90 5.02
C VAL A 72 -8.84 7.64 4.60
N HIS A 73 -7.94 7.29 5.54
CA HIS A 73 -6.54 6.97 5.25
C HIS A 73 -6.26 5.48 5.05
N TYR A 74 -7.16 4.58 5.48
CA TYR A 74 -6.96 3.12 5.44
C TYR A 74 -8.05 2.38 4.64
N LEU A 75 -8.49 2.96 3.52
CA LEU A 75 -9.44 2.35 2.56
C LEU A 75 -10.80 1.95 3.18
N GLY A 76 -11.30 2.79 4.09
CA GLY A 76 -12.58 2.58 4.80
C GLY A 76 -12.48 1.78 6.10
N GLU A 77 -11.31 1.22 6.43
CA GLU A 77 -11.10 0.38 7.63
C GLU A 77 -10.46 1.13 8.79
N PHE A 78 -10.63 0.59 9.99
CA PHE A 78 -9.96 1.11 11.19
C PHE A 78 -8.49 0.69 11.21
N LYS A 79 -7.60 1.61 11.61
CA LYS A 79 -6.15 1.36 11.74
C LYS A 79 -5.83 0.07 12.51
N GLU A 80 -6.55 -0.14 13.60
CA GLU A 80 -6.45 -1.31 14.49
C GLU A 80 -6.74 -2.67 13.82
N ARG A 81 -7.27 -2.70 12.59
CA ARG A 81 -7.55 -3.94 11.83
C ARG A 81 -6.53 -4.22 10.72
N VAL A 82 -5.62 -3.28 10.44
CA VAL A 82 -4.69 -3.38 9.30
C VAL A 82 -3.49 -4.26 9.67
N ILE A 83 -3.37 -5.41 9.02
CA ILE A 83 -2.24 -6.34 9.19
C ILE A 83 -1.05 -5.86 8.36
N ARG A 84 -1.28 -5.48 7.10
CA ARG A 84 -0.27 -4.87 6.21
C ARG A 84 -0.89 -3.85 5.26
N LEU A 85 -0.13 -2.80 4.93
CA LEU A 85 -0.49 -1.73 4.01
C LEU A 85 0.60 -1.52 2.94
N LEU A 86 0.18 -1.39 1.68
CA LEU A 86 0.98 -0.83 0.58
C LEU A 86 0.46 0.55 0.20
N THR A 87 1.38 1.43 -0.20
CA THR A 87 1.01 2.67 -0.89
C THR A 87 0.57 2.42 -2.33
N ARG A 88 -0.18 3.37 -2.94
CA ARG A 88 -0.58 3.35 -4.36
C ARG A 88 0.63 3.14 -5.28
N LYS A 89 1.78 3.73 -4.94
CA LYS A 89 3.07 3.59 -5.65
C LYS A 89 3.59 2.14 -5.62
N GLN A 90 3.60 1.52 -4.44
CA GLN A 90 4.05 0.13 -4.26
C GLN A 90 3.09 -0.89 -4.91
N VAL A 91 1.79 -0.60 -4.97
CA VAL A 91 0.84 -1.41 -5.74
C VAL A 91 1.16 -1.32 -7.24
N ALA A 92 1.43 -0.10 -7.74
CA ALA A 92 1.73 0.19 -9.15
C ALA A 92 3.14 -0.21 -9.64
N GLU A 93 3.98 -0.82 -8.81
CA GLU A 93 5.16 -1.56 -9.29
C GLU A 93 4.70 -2.82 -10.06
N PRO A 94 5.48 -3.39 -11.01
CA PRO A 94 5.07 -4.62 -11.70
C PRO A 94 5.05 -5.86 -10.79
N ALA A 95 5.87 -5.86 -9.73
CA ALA A 95 6.09 -7.01 -8.85
C ALA A 95 5.12 -7.06 -7.64
N ILE A 96 4.92 -8.25 -7.07
CA ILE A 96 4.07 -8.49 -5.88
C ILE A 96 4.94 -8.40 -4.63
N TYR A 97 4.51 -7.67 -3.60
CA TYR A 97 5.23 -7.64 -2.32
C TYR A 97 5.05 -8.95 -1.53
N PRO A 98 6.12 -9.71 -1.21
CA PRO A 98 6.03 -10.95 -0.42
C PRO A 98 5.34 -10.76 0.94
N GLU A 99 5.47 -9.58 1.54
CA GLU A 99 4.83 -9.21 2.81
C GLU A 99 3.30 -9.29 2.75
N ILE A 100 2.69 -9.08 1.59
CA ILE A 100 1.25 -9.22 1.36
C ILE A 100 0.85 -10.69 1.22
N ILE A 101 1.74 -11.55 0.70
CA ILE A 101 1.52 -13.00 0.64
C ILE A 101 1.55 -13.58 2.06
N GLU A 102 2.52 -13.19 2.89
CA GLU A 102 2.59 -13.63 4.28
C GLU A 102 1.40 -13.09 5.11
N ALA A 103 1.00 -11.83 4.92
CA ALA A 103 -0.19 -11.29 5.57
C ALA A 103 -1.47 -12.02 5.14
N LEU A 104 -1.64 -12.36 3.86
CA LEU A 104 -2.79 -13.16 3.39
C LEU A 104 -2.74 -14.64 3.82
N LYS A 105 -1.59 -15.15 4.29
CA LYS A 105 -1.52 -16.46 4.98
C LYS A 105 -1.91 -16.39 6.45
N ASP A 106 -1.96 -15.21 7.06
CA ASP A 106 -2.38 -15.06 8.45
C ASP A 106 -3.83 -15.54 8.63
N LYS A 107 -4.08 -16.24 9.73
CA LYS A 107 -5.42 -16.70 10.13
C LYS A 107 -6.33 -15.52 10.47
N ARG A 108 -5.77 -14.40 10.92
CA ARG A 108 -6.46 -13.14 11.23
C ARG A 108 -6.89 -12.37 9.99
N ALA A 109 -6.24 -12.58 8.84
CA ALA A 109 -6.58 -11.87 7.60
C ALA A 109 -7.95 -12.31 7.08
N ALA A 110 -8.93 -11.42 7.18
CA ALA A 110 -10.30 -11.64 6.72
C ALA A 110 -10.45 -11.35 5.23
N ARG A 111 -9.90 -10.22 4.74
CA ARG A 111 -9.99 -9.79 3.34
C ARG A 111 -8.82 -8.91 2.90
N LEU A 112 -8.70 -8.77 1.59
CA LEU A 112 -7.87 -7.77 0.93
C LEU A 112 -8.74 -6.55 0.55
N VAL A 113 -8.25 -5.34 0.77
CA VAL A 113 -8.88 -4.09 0.33
C VAL A 113 -7.92 -3.39 -0.64
N ILE A 114 -8.42 -2.92 -1.78
CA ILE A 114 -7.61 -2.29 -2.84
C ILE A 114 -8.24 -0.96 -3.23
N ASN A 115 -7.41 0.06 -3.45
CA ASN A 115 -7.83 1.36 -3.92
C ASN A 115 -8.12 1.32 -5.43
N GLY A 116 -9.35 1.62 -5.82
CA GLY A 116 -9.83 1.59 -7.20
C GLY A 116 -9.42 2.78 -8.08
N ASP A 117 -8.66 3.74 -7.56
CA ASP A 117 -8.03 4.80 -8.37
C ASP A 117 -6.76 4.31 -9.10
N ILE A 118 -6.31 3.08 -8.82
CA ILE A 118 -5.11 2.48 -9.39
C ILE A 118 -5.51 1.73 -10.68
N ALA A 119 -4.72 1.87 -11.75
CA ALA A 119 -5.01 1.19 -13.01
C ALA A 119 -5.10 -0.35 -12.84
N ASP A 120 -6.12 -0.96 -13.44
CA ASP A 120 -6.51 -2.36 -13.20
C ASP A 120 -5.36 -3.36 -13.40
N CYS A 121 -4.48 -3.10 -14.37
CA CYS A 121 -3.25 -3.86 -14.65
C CYS A 121 -2.34 -4.10 -13.42
N PHE A 122 -2.41 -3.23 -12.40
CA PHE A 122 -1.68 -3.36 -11.14
C PHE A 122 -2.54 -3.93 -9.99
N ILE A 123 -3.86 -3.91 -10.13
CA ILE A 123 -4.84 -4.51 -9.21
C ILE A 123 -4.97 -6.02 -9.48
N GLU A 124 -5.11 -6.42 -10.74
CA GLU A 124 -5.34 -7.81 -11.20
C GLU A 124 -4.39 -8.84 -10.55
N LYS A 125 -3.09 -8.54 -10.47
CA LYS A 125 -2.08 -9.42 -9.86
C LYS A 125 -2.35 -9.70 -8.38
N TYR A 126 -2.95 -8.74 -7.66
CA TYR A 126 -3.31 -8.87 -6.24
C TYR A 126 -4.69 -9.52 -6.06
N GLU A 127 -5.63 -9.30 -6.98
CA GLU A 127 -6.86 -10.11 -7.03
C GLU A 127 -6.54 -11.59 -7.28
N GLU A 128 -5.67 -11.88 -8.26
CA GLU A 128 -5.22 -13.24 -8.53
C GLU A 128 -4.56 -13.87 -7.31
N LEU A 129 -3.73 -13.12 -6.58
CA LEU A 129 -3.13 -13.59 -5.34
C LEU A 129 -4.21 -13.93 -4.29
N ALA A 130 -5.19 -13.05 -4.08
CA ALA A 130 -6.29 -13.29 -3.15
C ALA A 130 -7.11 -14.53 -3.54
N ARG A 131 -7.49 -14.64 -4.83
CA ARG A 131 -8.18 -15.81 -5.40
C ARG A 131 -7.38 -17.11 -5.21
N LYS A 132 -6.07 -17.09 -5.49
CA LYS A 132 -5.16 -18.25 -5.33
C LYS A 132 -4.96 -18.66 -3.87
N LEU A 133 -5.11 -17.74 -2.92
CA LEU A 133 -5.05 -17.99 -1.48
C LEU A 133 -6.43 -18.24 -0.83
N GLY A 134 -7.52 -18.23 -1.60
CA GLY A 134 -8.88 -18.41 -1.09
C GLY A 134 -9.37 -17.26 -0.19
N LYS A 135 -8.77 -16.07 -0.29
CA LYS A 135 -9.15 -14.89 0.51
C LYS A 135 -10.09 -13.98 -0.30
N PRO A 136 -11.19 -13.47 0.31
CA PRO A 136 -11.98 -12.40 -0.28
C PRO A 136 -11.14 -11.15 -0.56
N TYR A 137 -11.52 -10.39 -1.58
CA TYR A 137 -10.98 -9.06 -1.84
C TYR A 137 -12.11 -8.05 -2.14
N THR A 138 -11.79 -6.76 -2.07
CA THR A 138 -12.71 -5.67 -2.36
C THR A 138 -11.94 -4.51 -2.99
N VAL A 139 -12.37 -4.07 -4.17
CA VAL A 139 -11.90 -2.80 -4.75
C VAL A 139 -12.83 -1.69 -4.28
N VAL A 140 -12.28 -0.58 -3.78
CA VAL A 140 -13.03 0.56 -3.24
C VAL A 140 -12.79 1.78 -4.11
N HIS A 141 -13.86 2.30 -4.69
CA HIS A 141 -13.88 3.57 -5.42
C HIS A 141 -14.64 4.59 -4.59
N ASP A 142 -13.90 5.41 -3.82
CA ASP A 142 -14.46 6.39 -2.90
C ASP A 142 -13.62 7.69 -2.99
N PRO A 143 -14.18 8.79 -3.55
CA PRO A 143 -13.49 10.07 -3.68
C PRO A 143 -13.10 10.74 -2.36
N GLU A 144 -13.63 10.29 -1.22
CA GLU A 144 -13.26 10.84 0.10
C GLU A 144 -11.95 10.24 0.64
N LEU A 145 -11.43 9.16 0.04
CA LEU A 145 -10.17 8.50 0.44
C LEU A 145 -8.94 9.40 0.19
N LYS A 146 -8.22 9.70 1.27
CA LYS A 146 -7.05 10.59 1.27
C LYS A 146 -5.76 9.82 1.60
N GLY A 147 -4.63 10.42 1.26
CA GLY A 147 -3.31 9.85 1.52
C GLY A 147 -2.90 8.73 0.55
N GLU A 148 -1.74 8.14 0.82
CA GLU A 148 -1.06 7.27 -0.13
C GLU A 148 -1.51 5.81 -0.12
N ALA A 149 -2.50 5.41 0.68
CA ALA A 149 -2.95 4.01 0.77
C ALA A 149 -3.45 3.46 -0.58
N GLY A 150 -2.91 2.31 -0.98
CA GLY A 150 -3.24 1.62 -2.24
C GLY A 150 -3.79 0.22 -2.05
N LEU A 151 -3.34 -0.52 -1.03
CA LEU A 151 -3.82 -1.87 -0.72
C LEU A 151 -3.62 -2.18 0.77
N ALA A 152 -4.62 -2.77 1.42
CA ALA A 152 -4.58 -3.19 2.82
C ALA A 152 -4.99 -4.66 2.97
N VAL A 153 -4.26 -5.44 3.76
CA VAL A 153 -4.72 -6.75 4.27
C VAL A 153 -5.30 -6.51 5.66
N VAL A 154 -6.57 -6.87 5.88
CA VAL A 154 -7.31 -6.49 7.08
C VAL A 154 -7.96 -7.67 7.79
N SER A 155 -8.13 -7.53 9.09
CA SER A 155 -8.83 -8.44 10.00
C SER A 155 -10.27 -7.97 10.26
N ASN A 156 -11.13 -8.87 10.73
CA ASN A 156 -12.45 -8.50 11.26
C ASN A 156 -12.31 -7.86 12.65
N ASP A 157 -11.44 -8.44 13.47
CA ASP A 157 -11.13 -8.05 14.84
C ASP A 157 -9.87 -7.16 14.89
N ALA A 158 -9.67 -6.43 15.99
CA ALA A 158 -8.45 -5.66 16.18
C ALA A 158 -7.21 -6.56 16.28
N VAL A 159 -6.10 -6.11 15.70
CA VAL A 159 -4.81 -6.81 15.65
C VAL A 159 -3.70 -5.94 16.23
N ASP A 160 -2.97 -6.49 17.19
CA ASP A 160 -1.79 -5.83 17.73
C ASP A 160 -0.62 -5.96 16.75
N VAL A 161 -0.36 -4.89 16.00
CA VAL A 161 0.64 -4.77 14.93
C VAL A 161 1.20 -3.35 14.94
N GLU A 162 2.33 -3.15 15.63
CA GLU A 162 2.97 -1.83 15.76
C GLU A 162 3.37 -1.21 14.41
N GLU A 163 3.95 -2.03 13.52
CA GLU A 163 4.30 -1.63 12.16
C GLU A 163 3.57 -2.51 11.13
N PHE A 164 2.71 -1.86 10.36
CA PHE A 164 1.90 -2.45 9.28
C PHE A 164 2.31 -1.94 7.90
N ASN A 165 3.09 -0.86 7.80
CA ASN A 165 3.54 -0.32 6.53
C ASN A 165 4.65 -1.20 5.95
N VAL A 166 4.47 -1.68 4.73
CA VAL A 166 5.50 -2.44 4.04
C VAL A 166 6.60 -1.47 3.57
N PRO A 167 7.89 -1.72 3.84
CA PRO A 167 8.96 -0.87 3.38
C PRO A 167 9.08 -0.87 1.85
N ASP A 168 9.62 0.22 1.31
CA ASP A 168 9.98 0.33 -0.11
C ASP A 168 10.91 -0.83 -0.54
N ARG A 169 10.62 -1.45 -1.70
CA ARG A 169 11.36 -2.60 -2.24
C ARG A 169 12.83 -2.28 -2.49
N GLU A 170 13.15 -1.11 -3.03
CA GLU A 170 14.55 -0.74 -3.29
C GLU A 170 15.31 -0.55 -1.98
N ILE A 171 14.70 0.11 -0.99
CA ILE A 171 15.30 0.30 0.34
C ILE A 171 15.47 -1.05 1.06
N ARG A 172 14.48 -1.95 1.01
CA ARG A 172 14.58 -3.27 1.65
C ARG A 172 15.66 -4.14 1.00
N LEU A 173 15.63 -4.30 -0.33
CA LEU A 173 16.56 -5.19 -1.03
C LEU A 173 17.99 -4.63 -1.11
N SER A 174 18.16 -3.30 -1.14
CA SER A 174 19.51 -2.69 -1.06
C SER A 174 20.17 -2.93 0.29
N LYS A 175 19.42 -2.91 1.40
CA LYS A 175 19.93 -3.28 2.74
C LYS A 175 20.40 -4.74 2.82
N LEU A 176 19.83 -5.62 1.98
CA LEU A 176 20.23 -7.01 1.84
C LEU A 176 21.37 -7.22 0.81
N GLY A 177 21.98 -6.13 0.32
CA GLY A 177 23.14 -6.17 -0.58
C GLY A 177 22.82 -6.49 -2.05
N LEU A 178 21.55 -6.44 -2.48
CA LEU A 178 21.20 -6.53 -3.90
C LEU A 178 21.49 -5.21 -4.61
N SER A 179 21.95 -5.28 -5.86
CA SER A 179 22.20 -4.08 -6.66
C SER A 179 20.90 -3.51 -7.23
N LYS A 180 20.82 -2.19 -7.41
CA LYS A 180 19.67 -1.51 -8.04
C LYS A 180 19.29 -2.13 -9.40
N ALA A 181 20.28 -2.50 -10.21
CA ALA A 181 20.09 -3.20 -11.48
C ALA A 181 19.36 -4.56 -11.34
N LEU A 182 19.60 -5.29 -10.25
CA LEU A 182 18.93 -6.55 -9.96
C LEU A 182 17.52 -6.33 -9.42
N ILE A 183 17.35 -5.34 -8.54
CA ILE A 183 16.03 -4.94 -8.00
C ILE A 183 15.10 -4.47 -9.13
N ASN A 184 15.59 -3.61 -10.01
CA ASN A 184 14.83 -3.06 -11.13
C ASN A 184 14.58 -4.10 -12.26
N ALA A 185 15.10 -5.33 -12.12
CA ALA A 185 14.79 -6.45 -13.01
C ALA A 185 13.59 -7.30 -12.51
N ALA A 186 12.90 -6.88 -11.44
CA ALA A 186 11.66 -7.51 -11.00
C ALA A 186 10.59 -7.48 -12.11
N GLY A 187 9.83 -8.56 -12.23
CA GLY A 187 8.91 -8.83 -13.34
C GLY A 187 9.60 -9.20 -14.67
N LYS A 188 10.93 -9.42 -14.70
CA LYS A 188 11.70 -9.73 -15.93
C LYS A 188 12.54 -10.99 -15.79
N LYS A 189 13.18 -11.40 -16.90
CA LYS A 189 14.08 -12.57 -16.97
C LYS A 189 15.49 -12.25 -16.46
N VAL A 190 16.02 -13.10 -15.59
CA VAL A 190 17.37 -13.01 -15.00
C VAL A 190 18.13 -14.33 -15.09
N CYS A 191 19.46 -14.29 -15.20
CA CYS A 191 20.30 -15.49 -15.24
C CYS A 191 20.34 -16.21 -13.88
N SER A 192 20.71 -17.49 -13.87
CA SER A 192 20.80 -18.31 -12.64
C SER A 192 21.58 -17.61 -11.52
N HIS A 193 22.73 -17.01 -11.83
CA HIS A 193 23.57 -16.32 -10.85
C HIS A 193 22.91 -15.07 -10.21
N CYS A 194 22.07 -14.36 -10.98
CA CYS A 194 21.26 -13.26 -10.44
C CYS A 194 20.10 -13.79 -9.59
N LEU A 195 19.43 -14.87 -10.04
CA LEU A 195 18.36 -15.52 -9.28
C LEU A 195 18.87 -16.10 -7.96
N GLU A 196 20.05 -16.71 -7.94
CA GLU A 196 20.72 -17.21 -6.74
C GLU A 196 21.03 -16.10 -5.72
N LYS A 197 21.34 -14.88 -6.18
CA LYS A 197 21.54 -13.73 -5.28
C LYS A 197 20.23 -13.32 -4.61
N ILE A 198 19.12 -13.31 -5.36
CA ILE A 198 17.78 -13.06 -4.80
C ILE A 198 17.43 -14.16 -3.81
N ILE A 199 17.52 -15.45 -4.19
CA ILE A 199 17.22 -16.61 -3.31
C ILE A 199 18.00 -16.55 -1.99
N ARG A 200 19.27 -16.10 -1.99
CA ARG A 200 20.11 -16.01 -0.79
C ARG A 200 19.82 -14.77 0.08
N ALA A 201 19.25 -13.71 -0.49
CA ALA A 201 18.94 -12.46 0.21
C ALA A 201 17.49 -12.44 0.73
N ASP A 202 16.54 -12.85 -0.10
CA ASP A 202 15.10 -12.94 0.19
C ASP A 202 14.46 -14.05 -0.67
N PRO A 203 14.20 -15.24 -0.09
CA PRO A 203 13.51 -16.33 -0.78
C PRO A 203 12.06 -16.00 -1.19
N GLY A 204 11.39 -15.06 -0.53
CA GLY A 204 10.02 -14.65 -0.84
C GLY A 204 9.94 -13.81 -2.11
N GLU A 205 10.95 -12.95 -2.34
CA GLU A 205 11.03 -12.07 -3.52
C GLU A 205 11.27 -12.84 -4.84
N VAL A 206 11.69 -14.11 -4.77
CA VAL A 206 12.00 -14.98 -5.92
C VAL A 206 10.83 -15.12 -6.90
N ILE A 207 9.59 -15.04 -6.40
CA ILE A 207 8.36 -15.06 -7.21
C ILE A 207 8.32 -13.99 -8.30
N ASN A 208 9.03 -12.88 -8.09
CA ASN A 208 9.04 -11.72 -8.98
C ASN A 208 10.09 -11.82 -10.08
N TYR A 209 10.75 -12.97 -10.26
CA TYR A 209 11.85 -13.12 -11.22
C TYR A 209 11.74 -14.42 -12.03
N HIS A 210 11.87 -14.30 -13.35
CA HIS A 210 11.85 -15.45 -14.24
C HIS A 210 13.28 -15.93 -14.55
N LYS A 211 13.52 -17.24 -14.47
CA LYS A 211 14.82 -17.82 -14.80
C LYS A 211 15.04 -17.83 -16.31
N LEU A 212 16.03 -17.09 -16.78
CA LEU A 212 16.45 -17.04 -18.18
C LEU A 212 16.99 -18.40 -18.65
N THR A 213 16.24 -19.08 -19.51
CA THR A 213 16.53 -20.41 -20.05
C THR A 213 17.60 -20.36 -21.17
N MET A 214 17.86 -21.49 -21.83
CA MET A 214 18.75 -21.53 -23.00
C MET A 214 18.02 -21.12 -24.29
N SER A 215 16.76 -21.50 -24.45
CA SER A 215 15.91 -21.09 -25.58
C SER A 215 15.63 -19.59 -25.57
N ASP A 216 15.44 -18.98 -24.39
CA ASP A 216 15.35 -17.51 -24.26
C ASP A 216 16.56 -16.82 -24.93
N ARG A 217 17.78 -17.24 -24.59
CA ARG A 217 19.02 -16.64 -25.10
C ARG A 217 19.19 -16.83 -26.60
N PHE A 218 18.74 -17.96 -27.13
CA PHE A 218 18.75 -18.23 -28.57
C PHE A 218 17.87 -17.23 -29.34
N TRP A 219 16.74 -16.82 -28.75
CA TRP A 219 15.86 -15.78 -29.30
C TRP A 219 16.24 -14.35 -28.88
N GLY A 220 17.46 -14.11 -28.40
CA GLY A 220 17.98 -12.78 -28.07
C GLY A 220 17.57 -12.22 -26.71
N GLU A 221 16.92 -13.00 -25.84
CA GLU A 221 16.61 -12.54 -24.48
C GLU A 221 17.83 -12.58 -23.58
N HIS A 222 18.00 -11.52 -22.78
CA HIS A 222 19.18 -11.28 -21.96
C HIS A 222 18.79 -10.98 -20.51
N CYS A 223 19.70 -11.28 -19.57
CA CYS A 223 19.49 -11.00 -18.16
C CYS A 223 19.45 -9.47 -17.95
N ARG A 224 18.27 -8.92 -17.63
CA ARG A 224 18.09 -7.46 -17.51
C ARG A 224 18.97 -6.86 -16.41
N ALA A 225 19.22 -7.60 -15.34
CA ALA A 225 20.14 -7.25 -14.25
C ALA A 225 21.64 -7.29 -14.61
N CYS A 226 22.02 -7.89 -15.75
CA CYS A 226 23.40 -7.88 -16.25
C CYS A 226 23.59 -6.96 -17.47
N ALA A 227 22.52 -6.69 -18.23
CA ALA A 227 22.54 -5.81 -19.39
C ALA A 227 22.75 -4.32 -19.04
N SER A 228 22.61 -3.94 -17.77
CA SER A 228 22.90 -2.58 -17.27
C SER A 228 24.38 -2.39 -16.86
N LYS A 229 25.28 -3.27 -17.31
CA LYS A 229 26.72 -3.15 -17.06
C LYS A 229 27.36 -2.53 -18.31
N PRO A 230 28.10 -1.41 -18.18
CA PRO A 230 28.90 -0.86 -19.29
C PRO A 230 30.07 -1.80 -19.64
#